data_AF-A0A8C2G9W6-F1
#
_entry.id   AF-A0A8C2G9W6-F1
#
_cell.length_a   1.000
_cell.length_b   1.000
_cell.length_c   1.000
_cell.angle_alpha   90.00
_cell.angle_beta   90.00
_cell.angle_gamma   90.00
#
_symmetry.space_group_name_H-M   'P 1'
#
loop_
_entity.id
_entity.type
_entity.pdbx_description
1 polymer ?
#
loop_
_entity_poly.entity_id
_entity_poly.type
_entity_poly.pdbx_seq_one_letter_code
_entity_poly.pdbx_strand_id
1 'polypeptide(L)'
;MAYVSEQHLAALDDLDTDKLKRFKWRLKNHYCLSSAALEKADAPDTVDLMMKRFGPEEAVKISVEILRKMNQNHVAEQLEDKHKQTGNRLMLKLSL
;
A
#
# COMPACT_ATOMS: atom_id res chain seq x y z
N MET A 1 7.72 10.64 -4.45
CA MET A 1 8.37 9.37 -4.87
C MET A 1 7.37 8.57 -5.69
N ALA A 2 7.23 8.85 -6.99
CA ALA A 2 6.23 8.19 -7.86
C ALA A 2 6.37 6.65 -7.85
N TYR A 3 7.62 6.18 -7.76
CA TYR A 3 7.95 4.76 -7.71
C TYR A 3 7.35 3.99 -6.51
N VAL A 4 7.21 4.64 -5.35
CA VAL A 4 6.58 3.99 -4.17
C VAL A 4 5.07 3.85 -4.38
N SER A 5 4.44 4.83 -5.02
CA SER A 5 3.02 4.75 -5.39
C SER A 5 2.76 3.64 -6.41
N GLU A 6 3.63 3.48 -7.42
CA GLU A 6 3.51 2.42 -8.44
C GLU A 6 3.65 1.00 -7.86
N GLN A 7 4.60 0.78 -6.94
CA GLN A 7 4.77 -0.52 -6.29
C GLN A 7 3.57 -0.91 -5.43
N HIS A 8 3.02 0.07 -4.72
CA HIS A 8 1.85 -0.11 -3.89
C HIS A 8 0.61 -0.38 -4.75
N LEU A 9 0.45 0.36 -5.85
CA LEU A 9 -0.63 0.13 -6.81
C LEU A 9 -0.59 -1.29 -7.37
N ALA A 10 0.58 -1.75 -7.83
CA ALA A 10 0.75 -3.11 -8.33
C ALA A 10 0.35 -4.18 -7.30
N ALA A 11 0.64 -3.96 -6.02
CA ALA A 11 0.23 -4.86 -4.95
C ALA A 11 -1.30 -4.87 -4.73
N LEU A 12 -1.98 -3.74 -4.91
CA LEU A 12 -3.45 -3.67 -4.83
C LEU A 12 -4.12 -4.22 -6.09
N ASP A 13 -3.50 -4.10 -7.26
CA ASP A 13 -4.00 -4.68 -8.52
C ASP A 13 -3.94 -6.21 -8.53
N ASP A 14 -3.01 -6.82 -7.78
CA ASP A 14 -2.94 -8.27 -7.56
C ASP A 14 -4.11 -8.80 -6.69
N LEU A 15 -4.91 -7.91 -6.09
CA LEU A 15 -6.10 -8.28 -5.32
C LEU A 15 -7.33 -8.33 -6.22
N ASP A 16 -8.09 -9.43 -6.12
CA ASP A 16 -9.45 -9.45 -6.69
C ASP A 16 -10.36 -8.41 -6.00
N THR A 17 -11.50 -8.12 -6.64
CA THR A 17 -12.44 -7.10 -6.18
C THR A 17 -12.91 -7.30 -4.74
N ASP A 18 -13.14 -8.55 -4.31
CA ASP A 18 -13.59 -8.86 -2.96
C ASP A 18 -12.49 -8.66 -1.92
N LYS A 19 -11.25 -9.03 -2.26
CA LYS A 19 -10.08 -8.76 -1.43
C LYS A 19 -9.82 -7.26 -1.33
N LEU A 20 -9.88 -6.50 -2.42
CA LEU A 20 -9.72 -5.05 -2.38
C LEU A 20 -10.81 -4.39 -1.51
N LYS A 21 -12.06 -4.87 -1.60
CA LYS A 21 -13.15 -4.41 -0.71
C LYS A 21 -12.84 -4.67 0.78
N ARG A 22 -12.31 -5.85 1.11
CA ARG A 22 -11.90 -6.19 2.49
C ARG A 22 -10.71 -5.34 2.96
N PHE A 23 -9.76 -5.07 2.07
CA PHE A 23 -8.61 -4.19 2.34
C PHE A 23 -9.09 -2.78 2.70
N LYS A 24 -9.97 -2.19 1.87
CA LYS A 24 -10.58 -0.88 2.13
C LYS A 24 -11.41 -0.87 3.43
N TRP A 25 -12.12 -1.95 3.73
CA TRP A 25 -12.84 -2.08 5.00
C TRP A 25 -11.90 -2.05 6.21
N ARG A 26 -10.74 -2.73 6.16
CA ARG A 26 -9.74 -2.68 7.23
C ARG A 26 -9.15 -1.28 7.40
N LEU A 27 -8.86 -0.58 6.31
CA LEU A 27 -8.41 0.82 6.33
C LEU A 27 -9.39 1.74 7.05
N LYS A 28 -10.68 1.63 6.70
CA LYS A 28 -11.76 2.39 7.33
C LYS A 28 -11.83 2.13 8.85
N ASN A 29 -11.79 0.86 9.27
CA ASN A 29 -12.05 0.50 10.66
C ASN A 29 -10.85 0.66 11.59
N HIS A 30 -9.62 0.59 11.09
CA HIS A 30 -8.42 0.57 11.93
C HIS A 30 -7.51 1.80 11.76
N TYR A 31 -7.67 2.57 10.67
CA TYR A 31 -6.76 3.68 10.35
C TYR A 31 -7.50 5.01 10.10
N CYS A 32 -8.77 5.08 10.50
CA CYS A 32 -9.60 6.29 10.46
C CYS A 32 -9.65 7.01 9.10
N LEU A 33 -9.52 6.26 8.00
CA LEU A 33 -9.74 6.80 6.66
C LEU A 33 -11.24 7.00 6.42
N SER A 34 -11.59 8.09 5.74
CA SER A 34 -12.98 8.47 5.50
C SER A 34 -13.74 7.37 4.77
N SER A 35 -14.85 6.91 5.35
CA SER A 35 -15.74 5.93 4.72
C SER A 35 -16.23 6.40 3.35
N ALA A 36 -16.55 7.69 3.22
CA ALA A 36 -17.05 8.25 1.97
C ALA A 36 -15.97 8.26 0.87
N ALA A 37 -14.70 8.42 1.25
CA ALA A 37 -13.59 8.38 0.30
C ALA A 37 -13.32 6.94 -0.18
N LEU A 38 -13.37 5.96 0.72
CA LEU A 38 -13.02 4.57 0.39
C LEU A 38 -14.14 3.76 -0.29
N GLU A 39 -15.39 4.19 -0.17
CA GLU A 39 -16.54 3.44 -0.71
C GLU A 39 -16.47 3.31 -2.23
N LYS A 40 -16.09 4.38 -2.93
CA LYS A 40 -15.98 4.42 -4.40
C LYS A 40 -14.55 4.37 -4.94
N ALA A 41 -13.55 4.48 -4.07
CA ALA A 41 -12.14 4.45 -4.46
C ALA A 41 -11.79 3.13 -5.15
N ASP A 42 -11.15 3.22 -6.31
CA ASP A 42 -10.45 2.10 -6.93
C ASP A 42 -9.05 1.91 -6.28
N ALA A 43 -8.21 1.05 -6.87
CA ALA A 43 -6.88 0.79 -6.33
C ALA A 43 -5.99 2.05 -6.36
N PRO A 44 -5.88 2.81 -7.47
CA PRO A 44 -5.17 4.10 -7.51
C PRO A 44 -5.64 5.10 -6.46
N ASP A 45 -6.96 5.34 -6.37
CA ASP A 45 -7.54 6.27 -5.40
C ASP A 45 -7.19 5.86 -3.96
N THR A 46 -7.21 4.55 -3.69
CA THR A 46 -6.87 4.00 -2.37
C THR A 46 -5.39 4.26 -2.03
N VAL A 47 -4.47 4.01 -2.97
CA VAL A 47 -3.04 4.30 -2.77
C VAL A 47 -2.83 5.79 -2.51
N ASP A 48 -3.40 6.66 -3.32
CA ASP A 48 -3.24 8.11 -3.18
C ASP A 48 -3.77 8.62 -1.84
N LEU A 49 -4.91 8.10 -1.38
CA LEU A 49 -5.44 8.41 -0.04
C LEU A 49 -4.47 7.99 1.07
N MET A 50 -3.87 6.80 0.98
CA MET A 50 -2.91 6.32 1.96
C MET A 50 -1.63 7.15 1.96
N MET A 51 -1.09 7.46 0.78
CA MET A 51 0.11 8.29 0.62
C MET A 51 -0.11 9.68 1.19
N LYS A 52 -1.27 10.29 0.90
CA LYS A 52 -1.63 11.62 1.40
C LYS A 52 -1.80 11.64 2.92
N ARG A 53 -2.33 10.56 3.50
CA ARG A 53 -2.66 10.50 4.93
C ARG A 53 -1.46 10.14 5.81
N PHE A 54 -0.66 9.17 5.41
CA PHE A 54 0.38 8.57 6.25
C PHE A 54 1.80 8.86 5.74
N GLY A 55 1.93 9.31 4.49
CA GLY A 55 3.22 9.41 3.81
C GLY A 55 3.68 8.06 3.24
N PRO A 56 4.69 8.06 2.33
CA PRO A 56 5.02 6.89 1.53
C PRO A 56 5.48 5.67 2.35
N GLU A 57 6.36 5.91 3.33
CA GLU A 57 6.92 4.85 4.18
C GLU A 57 5.84 4.16 5.01
N GLU A 58 5.02 4.97 5.69
CA GLU A 58 4.01 4.47 6.61
C GLU A 58 2.83 3.84 5.87
N ALA A 59 2.47 4.36 4.69
CA ALA A 59 1.48 3.76 3.81
C ALA A 59 1.86 2.33 3.39
N VAL A 60 3.14 2.07 3.08
CA VAL A 60 3.61 0.71 2.75
C VAL A 60 3.49 -0.21 3.96
N LYS A 61 3.94 0.21 5.15
CA LYS A 61 3.88 -0.60 6.38
C LYS A 61 2.45 -1.01 6.74
N ILE A 62 1.52 -0.05 6.71
CA ILE A 62 0.09 -0.30 6.97
C ILE A 62 -0.45 -1.34 5.99
N SER A 63 -0.06 -1.25 4.72
CA SER A 63 -0.58 -2.13 3.67
C SER A 63 -0.06 -3.55 3.81
N VAL A 64 1.24 -3.71 4.09
CA VAL A 64 1.84 -5.01 4.43
C VAL A 64 1.13 -5.64 5.62
N GLU A 65 0.84 -4.86 6.68
CA GLU A 65 0.12 -5.35 7.85
C GLU A 65 -1.30 -5.83 7.51
N ILE A 66 -2.06 -5.06 6.74
CA ILE A 66 -3.42 -5.41 6.33
C ILE A 66 -3.43 -6.65 5.43
N LEU A 67 -2.52 -6.72 4.45
CA LEU A 67 -2.38 -7.86 3.54
C LEU A 67 -2.10 -9.16 4.32
N ARG A 68 -1.20 -9.11 5.32
CA ARG A 68 -0.94 -10.24 6.23
C ARG A 68 -2.17 -10.65 7.02
N LYS A 69 -2.92 -9.69 7.58
CA LYS A 69 -4.20 -9.96 8.29
C LYS A 69 -5.28 -10.57 7.38
N MET A 70 -5.15 -10.43 6.07
CA MET A 70 -6.02 -11.02 5.05
C MET A 70 -5.46 -12.31 4.44
N ASN A 71 -4.38 -12.85 4.99
CA ASN A 71 -3.63 -13.99 4.45
C ASN A 71 -3.13 -13.80 3.00
N GLN A 72 -2.99 -12.55 2.52
CA GLN A 72 -2.34 -12.22 1.25
C GLN A 72 -0.82 -12.10 1.45
N ASN A 73 -0.22 -13.12 2.06
CA ASN A 73 1.17 -13.09 2.52
C ASN A 73 2.15 -12.91 1.37
N HIS A 74 1.88 -13.55 0.22
CA HIS A 74 2.72 -13.42 -0.96
C HIS A 74 2.76 -11.98 -1.50
N VAL A 75 1.60 -11.32 -1.59
CA VAL A 75 1.50 -9.91 -2.01
C VAL A 75 2.18 -8.99 -0.99
N ALA A 76 2.02 -9.28 0.31
CA ALA A 76 2.65 -8.52 1.38
C ALA A 76 4.19 -8.59 1.32
N GLU A 77 4.74 -9.78 1.11
CA GLU A 77 6.19 -10.01 0.97
C GLU A 77 6.76 -9.29 -0.24
N GLN A 78 6.12 -9.43 -1.41
CA GLN A 78 6.54 -8.71 -2.62
C GLN A 78 6.57 -7.20 -2.42
N LEU A 79 5.55 -6.63 -1.77
CA LEU A 79 5.48 -5.19 -1.51
C LEU A 79 6.60 -4.74 -0.56
N GLU A 80 6.83 -5.50 0.52
CA GLU A 80 7.88 -5.20 1.49
C GLU A 80 9.29 -5.28 0.89
N ASP A 81 9.56 -6.30 0.08
CA ASP A 81 10.85 -6.49 -0.57
C ASP A 81 11.15 -5.41 -1.60
N LYS A 82 10.16 -5.07 -2.44
CA LYS A 82 10.24 -3.98 -3.41
C LYS A 82 10.54 -2.64 -2.73
N HIS A 83 9.94 -2.40 -1.57
CA HIS A 83 10.17 -1.19 -0.78
C HIS A 83 11.59 -1.15 -0.17
N LYS A 84 12.06 -2.25 0.42
CA LYS A 84 13.44 -2.38 0.96
C LYS A 84 14.52 -2.18 -0.11
N GLN A 85 14.33 -2.79 -1.29
CA GLN A 85 15.26 -2.63 -2.42
C GLN A 85 15.34 -1.18 -2.90
N THR A 86 14.22 -0.44 -2.84
CA THR A 86 14.17 0.99 -3.19
C THR A 86 15.01 1.83 -2.24
N GLY A 87 14.89 1.61 -0.93
CA GLY A 87 15.70 2.29 0.08
C GLY A 87 17.20 2.07 -0.15
N ASN A 88 17.59 0.82 -0.41
CA ASN A 88 18.98 0.46 -0.67
C ASN A 88 19.52 1.09 -1.98
N ARG A 89 18.71 1.11 -3.05
CA ARG A 89 19.11 1.70 -4.34
C ARG A 89 19.26 3.23 -4.27
N LEU A 90 18.43 3.91 -3.48
CA LEU A 90 18.53 5.36 -3.28
C LEU A 90 19.76 5.73 -2.44
N MET A 91 20.07 4.94 -1.40
CA MET A 91 21.30 5.14 -0.61
C MET A 91 22.57 4.98 -1.47
N LEU A 92 22.64 3.96 -2.32
CA LEU A 92 23.81 3.74 -3.19
C LEU A 92 24.03 4.88 -4.21
N LYS A 93 22.96 5.54 -4.68
CA LYS A 93 23.07 6.65 -5.64
C LYS A 93 23.49 7.98 -5.01
N LEU A 94 23.38 8.13 -3.68
CA LEU A 94 23.79 9.34 -2.96
C LEU A 94 25.25 9.27 -2.47
N SER A 95 25.88 8.09 -2.58
CA SER A 95 27.27 7.85 -2.18
C SER A 95 28.25 7.86 -3.37
N LEU A 96 27.80 8.24 -4.57
CA LEU A 96 28.58 8.39 -5.81
C LEU A 96 28.44 9.81 -6.33
#